data_AF-A0A7X8IFP0-F1
#
_entry.id   AF-A0A7X8IFP0-F1
#
_cell.length_a   1.000
_cell.length_b   1.000
_cell.length_c   1.000
_cell.angle_alpha   90.00
_cell.angle_beta   90.00
_cell.angle_gamma   90.00
#
_symmetry.space_group_name_H-M   'P 1'
#
loop_
_entity.id
_entity.type
_entity.pdbx_description
1 polymer ?
#
loop_
_entity_poly.entity_id
_entity_poly.type
_entity_poly.pdbx_seq_one_letter_code
_entity_poly.pdbx_strand_id
1 'polypeptide(L)'
;MSDKNNSSVALFCVVFGTIILTVFAMNLERIKEVLKETQFVESVFGSPGKEANKKTEESKEVELKTEIEFAVQESATSDNVARPLQPVEDIFSIDITTVSETTGNEETAPVFTENSGQLLQPDAQVSSAFENAAQKDSENLEQAVQAESEKRDVALYFMYIDSSGNLIRKETARLIPATNSPLTASLQTLLAGTNIEEESKGYISLIPEGTVLLSATVKNKVAYLSFNDAFQWNKYGVEGYIGQLIQIVYTATAFQTVDSVQFLIEGLKQDYLGSEGVWIGSPLSRSSFK
;
A
#
# COMPACT_ATOMS: atom_id res chain seq x y z
N MET A 1 -4.50 -14.91 -50.88
CA MET A 1 -5.90 -14.60 -50.48
C MET A 1 -5.85 -14.13 -49.03
N SER A 2 -5.17 -12.99 -48.75
CA SER A 2 -4.82 -12.60 -47.37
C SER A 2 -4.77 -11.08 -47.11
N ASP A 3 -5.39 -10.23 -47.93
CA ASP A 3 -5.40 -8.77 -47.71
C ASP A 3 -6.70 -8.25 -47.07
N LYS A 4 -7.70 -9.11 -46.88
CA LYS A 4 -9.06 -8.67 -46.53
C LYS A 4 -9.22 -8.21 -45.08
N ASN A 5 -8.43 -8.75 -44.14
CA ASN A 5 -8.60 -8.45 -42.71
C ASN A 5 -7.92 -7.14 -42.28
N ASN A 6 -6.76 -6.79 -42.84
CA ASN A 6 -6.05 -5.55 -42.49
C ASN A 6 -6.77 -4.31 -43.06
N SER A 7 -7.42 -4.45 -44.22
CA SER A 7 -8.23 -3.37 -44.81
C SER A 7 -9.46 -3.02 -43.98
N SER A 8 -10.11 -4.02 -43.36
CA SER A 8 -11.27 -3.79 -42.49
C SER A 8 -10.87 -3.10 -41.17
N VAL A 9 -9.73 -3.45 -40.59
CA VAL A 9 -9.20 -2.80 -39.38
C VAL A 9 -8.77 -1.36 -39.69
N ALA A 10 -8.11 -1.13 -40.83
CA ALA A 10 -7.73 0.22 -41.25
C ALA A 10 -8.96 1.12 -41.48
N LEU A 11 -10.02 0.60 -42.12
CA LEU A 11 -11.28 1.33 -42.32
C LEU A 11 -11.93 1.68 -40.97
N PHE A 12 -11.95 0.73 -40.02
CA PHE A 12 -12.49 0.96 -38.68
C PHE A 12 -11.70 2.02 -37.91
N CYS A 13 -10.37 1.99 -37.96
CA CYS A 13 -9.53 3.00 -37.33
C CYS A 13 -9.75 4.40 -37.93
N VAL A 14 -9.92 4.50 -39.25
CA VAL A 14 -10.21 5.78 -39.91
C VAL A 14 -11.58 6.31 -39.49
N VAL A 15 -12.62 5.46 -39.47
CA VAL A 15 -13.97 5.86 -39.05
C VAL A 15 -14.02 6.24 -37.57
N PHE A 16 -13.33 5.49 -36.71
CA PHE A 16 -13.25 5.81 -35.29
C PHE A 16 -12.49 7.12 -35.04
N GLY A 17 -11.39 7.33 -35.76
CA GLY A 17 -10.63 8.58 -35.72
C GLY A 17 -11.45 9.79 -36.16
N THR A 18 -12.27 9.67 -37.21
CA THR A 18 -13.13 10.78 -37.66
C THR A 18 -14.26 11.07 -36.67
N ILE A 19 -14.82 10.04 -36.00
CA ILE A 19 -15.82 10.22 -34.93
C ILE A 19 -15.21 10.98 -33.75
N ILE A 20 -14.03 10.56 -33.29
CA ILE A 20 -13.32 11.26 -32.21
C ILE A 20 -13.03 12.72 -32.60
N LEU A 21 -12.52 12.95 -33.81
CA LEU A 21 -12.23 14.30 -34.31
C LEU A 21 -13.49 15.17 -34.38
N THR A 22 -14.63 14.59 -34.77
CA THR A 22 -15.91 15.30 -34.85
C THR A 22 -16.43 15.66 -33.46
N VAL A 23 -16.41 14.72 -32.52
CA VAL A 23 -16.80 14.96 -31.11
C VAL A 23 -15.89 16.01 -30.47
N PHE A 24 -14.58 15.95 -30.75
CA PHE A 24 -13.60 16.93 -30.30
C PHE A 24 -13.88 18.31 -30.89
N ALA A 25 -14.18 18.39 -32.19
CA ALA A 25 -14.54 19.65 -32.87
C ALA A 25 -15.85 20.26 -32.34
N MET A 26 -16.85 19.42 -32.03
CA MET A 26 -18.12 19.87 -31.44
C MET A 26 -17.94 20.42 -30.01
N ASN A 27 -16.99 19.87 -29.25
CA ASN A 27 -16.67 20.30 -27.89
C ASN A 27 -15.46 21.24 -27.81
N LEU A 28 -14.98 21.75 -28.96
CA LEU A 28 -13.75 22.54 -29.05
C LEU A 28 -13.82 23.85 -28.25
N GLU A 29 -15.01 24.45 -28.15
CA GLU A 29 -15.26 25.66 -27.35
C GLU A 29 -15.00 25.39 -25.85
N ARG A 30 -15.55 24.29 -25.31
CA ARG A 30 -15.34 23.89 -23.90
C ARG A 30 -13.89 23.48 -23.62
N ILE A 31 -13.24 22.84 -24.58
CA ILE A 31 -11.84 22.39 -24.43
C ILE A 31 -10.88 23.59 -24.46
N LYS A 32 -11.14 24.60 -25.29
CA LYS A 32 -10.34 25.84 -25.32
C LYS A 32 -10.42 26.64 -24.02
N GLU A 33 -11.56 26.61 -23.33
CA GLU A 33 -11.75 27.28 -22.05
C GLU A 33 -10.93 26.61 -20.94
N VAL A 34 -11.01 25.27 -20.83
CA VAL A 34 -10.21 24.48 -19.87
C VAL A 34 -8.71 24.53 -20.16
N LEU A 35 -8.29 24.59 -21.43
CA LEU A 35 -6.87 24.71 -21.81
C LEU A 35 -6.26 26.09 -21.53
N LYS A 36 -7.07 27.16 -21.57
CA LYS A 36 -6.62 28.52 -21.23
C LYS A 36 -6.50 28.73 -19.73
N GLU A 37 -7.42 28.17 -18.95
CA GLU A 37 -7.39 28.26 -17.48
C GLU A 37 -6.23 27.45 -16.86
N THR A 38 -5.73 26.44 -17.55
CA THR A 38 -4.73 25.49 -16.98
C THR A 38 -3.27 25.82 -17.31
N GLN A 39 -2.97 26.94 -17.99
CA GLN A 39 -1.61 27.30 -18.48
C GLN A 39 -0.90 26.17 -19.27
N PHE A 40 -1.63 25.12 -19.66
CA PHE A 40 -1.09 23.90 -20.25
C PHE A 40 -0.42 24.17 -21.60
N VAL A 41 -1.02 25.06 -22.41
CA VAL A 41 -0.53 25.40 -23.75
C VAL A 41 0.85 26.09 -23.69
N GLU A 42 1.12 26.89 -22.65
CA GLU A 42 2.39 27.59 -22.47
C GLU A 42 3.53 26.63 -22.08
N SER A 43 3.20 25.60 -21.28
CA SER A 43 4.15 24.56 -20.87
C SER A 43 4.48 23.54 -21.97
N VAL A 44 3.55 23.28 -22.90
CA VAL A 44 3.71 22.21 -23.92
C VAL A 44 4.19 22.74 -25.27
N PHE A 45 3.73 23.93 -25.69
CA PHE A 45 4.04 24.42 -27.04
C PHE A 45 5.13 25.50 -27.07
N GLY A 46 5.53 26.04 -25.91
CA GLY A 46 6.46 27.16 -25.84
C GLY A 46 5.85 28.43 -26.46
N SER A 47 6.16 29.58 -25.89
CA SER A 47 5.66 30.85 -26.41
C SER A 47 6.22 31.11 -27.82
N PRO A 48 5.40 31.43 -28.85
CA PRO A 48 5.93 31.92 -30.11
C PRO A 48 6.56 33.28 -29.87
N GLY A 49 7.88 33.30 -29.90
CA GLY A 49 8.70 34.47 -29.59
C GLY A 49 8.27 35.73 -30.34
N LYS A 50 8.21 36.84 -29.60
CA LYS A 50 8.46 38.15 -30.18
C LYS A 50 9.81 38.63 -29.68
N GLU A 51 10.77 38.57 -30.61
CA GLU A 51 12.08 39.18 -30.50
C GLU A 51 11.99 40.70 -30.31
N ALA A 52 13.07 41.20 -29.72
CA ALA A 52 13.33 42.55 -29.28
C ALA A 52 13.04 43.68 -30.28
N ASN A 53 12.60 44.84 -29.77
CA ASN A 53 13.19 46.10 -30.18
C ASN A 53 13.18 47.16 -29.07
N LYS A 54 14.25 47.94 -29.14
CA LYS A 54 14.90 48.93 -28.29
C LYS A 54 14.24 50.32 -28.37
N LYS A 55 14.60 51.17 -27.39
CA LYS A 55 14.56 52.66 -27.29
C LYS A 55 13.35 53.32 -26.62
N THR A 56 13.60 53.75 -25.36
CA THR A 56 13.71 55.15 -24.88
C THR A 56 12.72 56.21 -25.38
N GLU A 57 12.02 56.79 -24.38
CA GLU A 57 11.47 58.16 -24.23
C GLU A 57 10.43 58.67 -25.24
N GLU A 58 9.23 59.07 -24.78
CA GLU A 58 8.94 60.47 -24.38
C GLU A 58 7.52 60.65 -23.80
N SER A 59 7.47 61.30 -22.63
CA SER A 59 6.52 62.33 -22.15
C SER A 59 4.99 62.15 -22.03
N LYS A 60 4.55 62.47 -20.79
CA LYS A 60 3.39 63.32 -20.37
C LYS A 60 1.97 62.74 -20.50
N GLU A 61 1.02 62.92 -19.58
CA GLU A 61 0.90 63.67 -18.32
C GLU A 61 -0.46 63.27 -17.65
N VAL A 62 -0.45 63.03 -16.33
CA VAL A 62 -1.50 63.32 -15.29
C VAL A 62 -2.89 62.67 -15.48
N GLU A 63 -3.45 61.94 -14.50
CA GLU A 63 -4.03 62.54 -13.29
C GLU A 63 -4.11 61.59 -12.07
N LEU A 64 -3.86 62.22 -10.93
CA LEU A 64 -3.70 61.72 -9.58
C LEU A 64 -5.04 61.60 -8.84
N LYS A 65 -5.13 60.64 -7.92
CA LYS A 65 -5.77 60.69 -6.58
C LYS A 65 -5.65 59.27 -6.00
N THR A 66 -5.21 58.97 -4.79
CA THR A 66 -4.85 59.68 -3.55
C THR A 66 -4.41 58.52 -2.64
N GLU A 67 -3.15 58.48 -2.18
CA GLU A 67 -2.77 58.73 -0.76
C GLU A 67 -3.11 57.51 0.15
N ILE A 68 -2.28 56.92 1.02
CA ILE A 68 -0.99 57.19 1.70
C ILE A 68 -0.56 55.79 2.23
N GLU A 69 0.67 55.34 1.98
CA GLU A 69 1.81 55.35 2.92
C GLU A 69 1.73 54.31 4.06
N PHE A 70 2.68 53.37 4.09
CA PHE A 70 3.70 53.20 5.14
C PHE A 70 4.51 51.92 4.83
N ALA A 71 5.66 52.04 4.16
CA ALA A 71 7.00 52.11 4.75
C ALA A 71 7.45 50.77 5.39
N VAL A 72 8.41 50.08 4.75
CA VAL A 72 9.87 50.08 5.10
C VAL A 72 10.18 48.81 5.95
N GLN A 73 11.28 48.06 5.87
CA GLN A 73 12.63 48.07 5.25
C GLN A 73 13.01 46.57 5.13
N GLU A 74 13.53 46.03 4.02
CA GLU A 74 14.95 46.04 3.58
C GLU A 74 15.93 45.32 4.54
N SER A 75 16.48 44.19 4.06
CA SER A 75 17.93 43.94 3.90
C SER A 75 18.11 42.45 3.57
N ALA A 76 18.41 42.04 2.34
CA ALA A 76 19.62 42.26 1.54
C ALA A 76 20.73 41.22 1.83
N THR A 77 20.99 40.42 0.78
CA THR A 77 22.28 39.88 0.26
C THR A 77 23.13 39.01 1.20
N SER A 78 23.85 37.98 0.74
CA SER A 78 24.58 37.79 -0.53
C SER A 78 24.81 36.27 -0.72
N ASP A 79 24.58 35.77 -1.94
CA ASP A 79 25.63 35.39 -2.91
C ASP A 79 26.39 34.11 -2.56
N ASN A 80 26.06 33.01 -3.25
CA ASN A 80 26.73 32.52 -4.47
C ASN A 80 28.02 31.75 -4.15
N VAL A 81 28.04 30.45 -4.49
CA VAL A 81 28.88 29.95 -5.60
C VAL A 81 28.27 28.63 -6.09
N ALA A 82 27.88 28.62 -7.35
CA ALA A 82 27.61 27.45 -8.16
C ALA A 82 28.91 26.79 -8.65
N ARG A 83 28.97 25.45 -8.71
CA ARG A 83 29.40 24.71 -9.91
C ARG A 83 28.96 23.23 -9.88
N PRO A 84 28.65 22.58 -11.02
CA PRO A 84 27.80 21.39 -11.11
C PRO A 84 28.47 20.10 -11.66
N LEU A 85 27.63 19.05 -11.75
CA LEU A 85 27.66 17.80 -12.57
C LEU A 85 28.40 16.57 -11.99
N GLN A 86 27.68 15.53 -11.52
CA GLN A 86 27.15 14.31 -12.22
C GLN A 86 28.09 13.07 -11.99
N PRO A 87 27.71 11.84 -12.38
CA PRO A 87 26.74 10.91 -11.78
C PRO A 87 27.43 9.62 -11.26
N VAL A 88 26.78 8.82 -10.41
CA VAL A 88 27.31 7.48 -10.07
C VAL A 88 26.18 6.45 -10.09
N GLU A 89 26.18 5.64 -11.14
CA GLU A 89 25.66 4.28 -11.09
C GLU A 89 26.78 3.38 -10.56
N ASP A 90 26.45 2.42 -9.71
CA ASP A 90 27.19 1.16 -9.75
C ASP A 90 26.35 -0.03 -9.31
N ILE A 91 26.62 -1.11 -10.01
CA ILE A 91 25.91 -2.38 -10.13
C ILE A 91 26.47 -3.37 -9.09
N PHE A 92 25.64 -4.24 -8.52
CA PHE A 92 26.12 -5.49 -7.93
C PHE A 92 25.32 -6.68 -8.45
N SER A 93 26.00 -7.49 -9.26
CA SER A 93 25.54 -8.73 -9.85
C SER A 93 25.52 -9.86 -8.82
N ILE A 94 24.44 -10.65 -8.78
CA ILE A 94 24.43 -11.99 -8.17
C ILE A 94 24.15 -13.00 -9.28
N ASP A 95 25.03 -13.99 -9.32
CA ASP A 95 25.16 -15.09 -10.25
C ASP A 95 24.02 -16.12 -10.06
N ILE A 96 23.23 -16.36 -11.11
CA ILE A 96 22.35 -17.53 -11.19
C ILE A 96 22.70 -18.27 -12.47
N THR A 97 23.59 -19.25 -12.33
CA THR A 97 23.82 -20.31 -13.29
C THR A 97 22.88 -21.46 -12.97
N THR A 98 21.89 -21.72 -13.82
CA THR A 98 21.57 -23.05 -14.42
C THR A 98 20.19 -23.04 -15.08
N VAL A 99 20.17 -23.23 -16.40
CA VAL A 99 19.00 -23.62 -17.20
C VAL A 99 19.20 -25.08 -17.60
N SER A 100 18.19 -25.93 -17.45
CA SER A 100 17.81 -26.98 -18.43
C SER A 100 16.58 -27.75 -17.92
N GLU A 101 15.43 -27.52 -18.55
CA GLU A 101 14.38 -28.53 -18.73
C GLU A 101 14.65 -29.30 -20.02
N THR A 102 14.29 -30.59 -20.09
CA THR A 102 13.46 -31.22 -21.16
C THR A 102 13.52 -32.77 -21.08
N THR A 103 12.34 -33.35 -20.79
CA THR A 103 11.75 -34.61 -21.35
C THR A 103 12.30 -36.01 -21.02
N GLY A 104 11.41 -36.86 -20.50
CA GLY A 104 11.01 -38.07 -21.26
C GLY A 104 11.04 -39.45 -20.58
N ASN A 105 9.85 -39.90 -20.15
CA ASN A 105 9.24 -41.23 -20.35
C ASN A 105 9.47 -42.41 -19.36
N GLU A 106 8.31 -43.02 -19.01
CA GLU A 106 8.03 -44.45 -18.72
C GLU A 106 8.75 -45.13 -17.55
N GLU A 107 8.21 -46.05 -16.76
CA GLU A 107 6.90 -46.69 -16.53
C GLU A 107 7.10 -47.55 -15.27
N THR A 108 6.00 -48.02 -14.66
CA THR A 108 5.87 -49.12 -13.68
C THR A 108 5.91 -48.77 -12.18
N ALA A 109 4.73 -48.92 -11.56
CA ALA A 109 4.55 -49.28 -10.16
C ALA A 109 4.81 -50.81 -9.99
N PRO A 110 5.05 -51.34 -8.76
CA PRO A 110 3.94 -51.53 -7.82
C PRO A 110 4.27 -51.32 -6.32
N VAL A 111 3.22 -50.90 -5.62
CA VAL A 111 2.71 -51.32 -4.29
C VAL A 111 3.43 -52.50 -3.62
N PHE A 112 3.82 -52.39 -2.35
CA PHE A 112 3.22 -53.12 -1.20
C PHE A 112 4.00 -52.94 0.12
N THR A 113 3.20 -53.14 1.16
CA THR A 113 3.27 -52.83 2.58
C THR A 113 4.14 -53.80 3.41
N GLU A 114 4.36 -53.40 4.67
CA GLU A 114 4.65 -54.22 5.86
C GLU A 114 6.06 -54.82 6.00
N ASN A 115 6.77 -54.47 7.08
CA ASN A 115 6.67 -55.29 8.29
C ASN A 115 7.26 -54.64 9.55
N SER A 116 6.63 -54.97 10.67
CA SER A 116 7.04 -54.72 12.04
C SER A 116 8.11 -55.71 12.50
N GLY A 117 8.95 -55.26 13.42
CA GLY A 117 9.50 -56.06 14.52
C GLY A 117 10.62 -57.07 14.20
N GLN A 118 11.77 -56.92 14.86
CA GLN A 118 11.99 -57.49 16.20
C GLN A 118 13.49 -57.74 16.47
N LEU A 119 14.01 -57.07 17.52
CA LEU A 119 15.11 -57.44 18.45
C LEU A 119 16.47 -57.85 17.84
N LEU A 120 17.61 -57.30 18.27
CA LEU A 120 18.33 -57.69 19.49
C LEU A 120 19.43 -56.63 19.80
N GLN A 121 19.49 -56.15 21.03
CA GLN A 121 20.72 -55.69 21.73
C GLN A 121 21.22 -56.88 22.59
N PRO A 122 22.41 -56.88 23.23
CA PRO A 122 23.39 -55.80 23.39
C PRO A 122 24.86 -56.25 23.11
N ASP A 123 25.79 -55.31 23.05
CA ASP A 123 27.09 -55.53 23.69
C ASP A 123 27.73 -54.20 24.12
N ALA A 124 28.31 -54.25 25.30
CA ALA A 124 28.71 -53.14 26.13
C ALA A 124 30.17 -52.72 25.90
N GLN A 125 30.35 -51.41 25.81
CA GLN A 125 31.43 -50.61 26.38
C GLN A 125 32.89 -50.82 25.92
N VAL A 126 33.42 -49.78 25.27
CA VAL A 126 34.76 -49.26 25.57
C VAL A 126 34.64 -47.78 25.98
N SER A 127 35.05 -47.57 27.22
CA SER A 127 35.24 -46.35 28.01
C SER A 127 36.07 -45.28 27.27
N SER A 128 35.59 -44.04 27.16
CA SER A 128 35.95 -42.88 28.01
C SER A 128 37.34 -42.27 27.77
N ALA A 129 37.37 -41.03 27.29
CA ALA A 129 38.09 -39.88 27.89
C ALA A 129 38.33 -38.77 26.84
N PHE A 130 37.43 -37.79 26.76
CA PHE A 130 37.83 -36.38 26.68
C PHE A 130 36.75 -35.56 27.37
N GLU A 131 37.14 -35.11 28.55
CA GLU A 131 36.36 -34.39 29.52
C GLU A 131 36.50 -32.89 29.27
N ASN A 132 35.36 -32.19 29.35
CA ASN A 132 35.21 -30.77 29.67
C ASN A 132 35.89 -29.72 28.76
N ALA A 133 35.09 -29.15 27.85
CA ALA A 133 35.15 -27.74 27.51
C ALA A 133 33.75 -27.21 27.14
N ALA A 134 33.18 -26.40 28.04
CA ALA A 134 32.12 -25.40 27.81
C ALA A 134 30.79 -25.94 27.22
N GLN A 135 29.71 -26.17 27.95
CA GLN A 135 29.18 -25.48 29.14
C GLN A 135 29.28 -23.95 29.02
N LYS A 136 28.79 -23.40 27.89
CA LYS A 136 28.42 -21.98 27.78
C LYS A 136 27.39 -21.62 26.70
N ASP A 137 26.57 -22.57 26.23
CA ASP A 137 25.53 -22.29 25.20
C ASP A 137 24.13 -22.82 25.57
N SER A 138 23.89 -23.20 26.84
CA SER A 138 22.58 -23.67 27.29
C SER A 138 21.81 -22.69 28.17
N GLU A 139 22.39 -21.54 28.56
CA GLU A 139 21.65 -20.52 29.33
C GLU A 139 20.99 -19.44 28.46
N ASN A 140 21.30 -19.37 27.15
CA ASN A 140 20.69 -18.37 26.26
C ASN A 140 19.47 -18.89 25.48
N LEU A 141 19.26 -20.21 25.36
CA LEU A 141 18.02 -20.73 24.74
C LEU A 141 16.84 -20.82 25.71
N GLU A 142 17.05 -20.90 27.03
CA GLU A 142 15.95 -20.94 28.01
C GLU A 142 15.51 -19.55 28.49
N GLN A 143 16.33 -18.51 28.34
CA GLN A 143 15.92 -17.12 28.60
C GLN A 143 15.15 -16.46 27.45
N ALA A 144 15.15 -17.06 26.26
CA ALA A 144 14.28 -16.63 25.15
C ALA A 144 12.85 -17.20 25.25
N VAL A 145 12.63 -18.28 26.01
CA VAL A 145 11.32 -18.95 26.12
C VAL A 145 10.47 -18.36 27.26
N GLN A 146 11.08 -17.71 28.26
CA GLN A 146 10.35 -17.16 29.41
C GLN A 146 9.80 -15.74 29.21
N ALA A 147 10.18 -15.05 28.11
CA ALA A 147 9.60 -13.77 27.73
C ALA A 147 8.26 -13.90 26.94
N GLU A 148 7.80 -15.14 26.69
CA GLU A 148 6.78 -15.46 25.67
C GLU A 148 5.48 -16.08 26.24
N SER A 149 5.22 -15.99 27.55
CA SER A 149 4.02 -16.60 28.18
C SER A 149 2.97 -15.61 28.69
N GLU A 150 3.23 -14.31 28.69
CA GLU A 150 2.20 -13.36 29.08
C GLU A 150 1.22 -13.20 27.93
N LYS A 151 -0.08 -13.38 28.21
CA LYS A 151 -1.15 -13.07 27.27
C LYS A 151 -1.80 -11.75 27.68
N ARG A 152 -2.30 -11.00 26.70
CA ARG A 152 -2.98 -9.73 26.91
C ARG A 152 -4.25 -9.67 26.08
N ASP A 153 -5.27 -9.04 26.62
CA ASP A 153 -6.50 -8.76 25.88
C ASP A 153 -6.27 -7.61 24.90
N VAL A 154 -6.79 -7.78 23.69
CA VAL A 154 -6.84 -6.72 22.67
C VAL A 154 -8.27 -6.53 22.20
N ALA A 155 -8.65 -5.27 22.01
CA ALA A 155 -9.92 -4.92 21.41
C ALA A 155 -9.82 -5.02 19.88
N LEU A 156 -10.63 -5.92 19.31
CA LEU A 156 -10.81 -6.07 17.87
C LEU A 156 -12.21 -5.59 17.49
N TYR A 157 -12.34 -5.02 16.31
CA TYR A 157 -13.63 -4.56 15.80
C TYR A 157 -14.01 -5.33 14.56
N PHE A 158 -15.15 -6.00 14.62
CA PHE A 158 -15.77 -6.72 13.50
C PHE A 158 -17.12 -6.11 13.17
N MET A 159 -17.74 -6.57 12.09
CA MET A 159 -19.09 -6.16 11.71
C MET A 159 -20.13 -7.16 12.19
N TYR A 160 -21.37 -6.72 12.29
CA TYR A 160 -22.52 -7.51 12.73
C TYR A 160 -23.75 -7.00 12.01
N ILE A 161 -24.61 -7.89 11.55
CA ILE A 161 -25.90 -7.52 10.95
C ILE A 161 -26.96 -7.64 12.06
N ASP A 162 -27.59 -6.52 12.40
CA ASP A 162 -28.65 -6.52 13.41
C ASP A 162 -29.97 -7.13 12.89
N SER A 163 -30.94 -7.30 13.80
CA SER A 163 -32.26 -7.84 13.46
C SER A 163 -33.04 -6.99 12.46
N SER A 164 -32.63 -5.74 12.24
CA SER A 164 -33.22 -4.84 11.26
C SER A 164 -32.49 -4.87 9.91
N GLY A 165 -31.44 -5.69 9.78
CA GLY A 165 -30.61 -5.79 8.58
C GLY A 165 -29.54 -4.70 8.48
N ASN A 166 -29.31 -3.90 9.52
CA ASN A 166 -28.28 -2.88 9.49
C ASN A 166 -26.91 -3.48 9.80
N LEU A 167 -25.91 -3.07 9.03
CA LEU A 167 -24.53 -3.42 9.27
C LEU A 167 -23.95 -2.48 10.35
N ILE A 168 -23.66 -3.02 11.53
CA ILE A 168 -23.11 -2.28 12.66
C ILE A 168 -21.74 -2.84 13.05
N ARG A 169 -20.85 -1.97 13.51
CA ARG A 169 -19.55 -2.37 14.08
C ARG A 169 -19.74 -2.80 15.54
N LYS A 170 -19.09 -3.89 15.95
CA LYS A 170 -19.03 -4.33 17.35
C LYS A 170 -17.59 -4.61 17.77
N GLU A 171 -17.30 -4.33 19.05
CA GLU A 171 -16.04 -4.65 19.69
C GLU A 171 -16.07 -6.06 20.27
N THR A 172 -14.96 -6.79 20.16
CA THR A 172 -14.72 -8.06 20.83
C THR A 172 -13.32 -8.06 21.43
N ALA A 173 -13.15 -8.65 22.61
CA ALA A 173 -11.85 -8.82 23.24
C ALA A 173 -11.25 -10.16 22.81
N ARG A 174 -9.97 -10.16 22.43
CA ARG A 174 -9.23 -11.39 22.12
C ARG A 174 -7.95 -11.46 22.91
N LEU A 175 -7.72 -12.61 23.55
CA LEU A 175 -6.52 -12.88 24.32
C LEU A 175 -5.41 -13.34 23.36
N ILE A 176 -4.37 -12.52 23.19
CA ILE A 176 -3.24 -12.82 22.30
C ILE A 176 -1.91 -12.81 23.07
N PRO A 177 -0.85 -13.48 22.57
CA PRO A 177 0.48 -13.39 23.16
C PRO A 177 0.95 -11.94 23.30
N ALA A 178 1.64 -11.64 24.40
CA ALA A 178 2.35 -10.39 24.59
C ALA A 178 3.50 -10.33 23.58
N THR A 179 3.63 -9.17 22.94
CA THR A 179 4.63 -8.94 21.89
C THR A 179 5.11 -7.51 21.99
N ASN A 180 6.34 -7.23 21.57
CA ASN A 180 6.87 -5.88 21.47
C ASN A 180 6.14 -5.00 20.44
N SER A 181 5.36 -5.60 19.54
CA SER A 181 4.59 -4.91 18.49
C SER A 181 3.09 -5.13 18.62
N PRO A 182 2.45 -4.58 19.66
CA PRO A 182 1.08 -4.96 20.02
C PRO A 182 0.03 -4.57 18.99
N LEU A 183 0.23 -3.45 18.29
CA LEU A 183 -0.61 -3.02 17.17
C LEU A 183 -0.57 -4.04 16.03
N THR A 184 0.63 -4.41 15.58
CA THR A 184 0.84 -5.39 14.51
C THR A 184 0.17 -6.72 14.83
N ALA A 185 0.39 -7.24 16.04
CA ALA A 185 -0.22 -8.49 16.48
C ALA A 185 -1.76 -8.43 16.49
N SER A 186 -2.34 -7.29 16.91
CA SER A 186 -3.80 -7.11 16.92
C SER A 186 -4.37 -7.04 15.50
N LEU A 187 -3.69 -6.34 14.59
CA LEU A 187 -4.10 -6.25 13.19
C LEU A 187 -3.97 -7.61 12.49
N GLN A 188 -2.87 -8.34 12.68
CA GLN A 188 -2.74 -9.70 12.15
C GLN A 188 -3.84 -10.62 12.66
N THR A 189 -4.20 -10.48 13.93
CA THR A 189 -5.29 -11.23 14.54
C THR A 189 -6.66 -10.86 13.96
N LEU A 190 -6.88 -9.59 13.65
CA LEU A 190 -8.07 -9.11 12.93
C LEU A 190 -8.12 -9.66 11.49
N LEU A 191 -6.99 -9.63 10.77
CA LEU A 191 -6.86 -10.12 9.39
C LEU A 191 -7.08 -11.64 9.28
N ALA A 192 -6.73 -12.39 10.33
CA ALA A 192 -7.05 -13.81 10.43
C ALA A 192 -8.56 -14.09 10.50
N GLY A 193 -9.39 -13.06 10.71
CA GLY A 193 -10.84 -13.14 10.72
C GLY A 193 -11.44 -13.47 12.08
N THR A 194 -12.73 -13.78 12.04
CA THR A 194 -13.51 -14.22 13.20
C THR A 194 -13.12 -15.63 13.62
N ASN A 195 -13.28 -15.95 14.90
CA ASN A 195 -13.21 -17.32 15.39
C ASN A 195 -14.62 -17.95 15.50
N ILE A 196 -14.68 -19.24 15.80
CA ILE A 196 -15.93 -20.01 15.90
C ILE A 196 -16.91 -19.39 16.91
N GLU A 197 -16.41 -18.89 18.04
CA GLU A 197 -17.26 -18.28 19.06
C GLU A 197 -17.87 -16.96 18.57
N GLU A 198 -17.08 -16.13 17.91
CA GLU A 198 -17.53 -14.87 17.33
C GLU A 198 -18.51 -15.12 16.17
N GLU A 199 -18.24 -16.09 15.29
CA GLU A 199 -19.16 -16.48 14.23
C GLU A 199 -20.51 -16.97 14.79
N SER A 200 -20.48 -17.77 15.87
CA SER A 200 -21.71 -18.23 16.55
C SER A 200 -22.52 -17.07 17.15
N LYS A 201 -21.87 -15.95 17.46
CA LYS A 201 -22.49 -14.70 17.93
C LYS A 201 -22.87 -13.75 16.78
N GLY A 202 -22.66 -14.16 15.52
CA GLY A 202 -23.03 -13.42 14.31
C GLY A 202 -22.05 -12.32 13.88
N TYR A 203 -20.82 -12.34 14.42
CA TYR A 203 -19.78 -11.43 13.92
C TYR A 203 -19.32 -11.87 12.53
N ILE A 204 -19.02 -10.90 11.67
CA ILE A 204 -18.52 -11.11 10.32
C ILE A 204 -17.32 -10.20 10.05
N SER A 205 -16.35 -10.70 9.29
CA SER A 205 -15.28 -9.88 8.72
C SER A 205 -15.65 -9.43 7.32
N LEU A 206 -15.55 -8.13 7.07
CA LEU A 206 -15.61 -7.57 5.71
C LEU A 206 -14.22 -7.32 5.09
N ILE A 207 -13.15 -7.72 5.77
CA ILE A 207 -11.79 -7.62 5.21
C ILE A 207 -11.61 -8.72 4.15
N PRO A 208 -11.10 -8.40 2.95
CA PRO A 208 -10.88 -9.40 1.90
C PRO A 208 -9.96 -10.54 2.34
N GLU A 209 -10.33 -11.76 1.97
CA GLU A 209 -9.48 -12.93 2.16
C GLU A 209 -8.14 -12.75 1.41
N GLY A 210 -7.06 -13.27 2.00
CA GLY A 210 -5.71 -13.10 1.45
C GLY A 210 -5.09 -11.72 1.70
N THR A 211 -5.76 -10.81 2.42
CA THR A 211 -5.15 -9.57 2.91
C THR A 211 -4.01 -9.88 3.87
N VAL A 212 -2.84 -9.32 3.59
CA VAL A 212 -1.63 -9.44 4.42
C VAL A 212 -1.15 -8.06 4.83
N LEU A 213 -0.87 -7.87 6.12
CA LEU A 213 -0.19 -6.69 6.63
C LEU A 213 1.32 -6.80 6.35
N LEU A 214 1.82 -5.99 5.41
CA LEU A 214 3.22 -5.96 5.01
C LEU A 214 4.07 -5.13 5.98
N SER A 215 3.53 -4.01 6.47
CA SER A 215 4.21 -3.18 7.46
C SER A 215 3.22 -2.37 8.30
N ALA A 216 3.62 -2.06 9.53
CA ALA A 216 2.90 -1.16 10.42
C ALA A 216 3.90 -0.25 11.12
N THR A 217 3.71 1.07 11.02
CA THR A 217 4.59 2.05 11.67
C THR A 217 3.75 3.21 12.19
N VAL A 218 3.98 3.61 13.44
CA VAL A 218 3.29 4.76 14.04
C VAL A 218 4.22 5.97 14.05
N LYS A 219 3.78 7.08 13.46
CA LYS A 219 4.48 8.38 13.51
C LYS A 219 3.46 9.48 13.73
N ASN A 220 3.73 10.39 14.66
CA ASN A 220 2.85 11.53 14.96
C ASN A 220 1.38 11.11 15.20
N LYS A 221 1.18 9.99 15.92
CA LYS A 221 -0.12 9.36 16.17
C LYS A 221 -0.89 8.88 14.93
N VAL A 222 -0.25 8.78 13.78
CA VAL A 222 -0.79 8.16 12.57
C VAL A 222 -0.15 6.78 12.41
N ALA A 223 -0.97 5.73 12.32
CA ALA A 223 -0.51 4.40 11.94
C ALA A 223 -0.47 4.29 10.41
N TYR A 224 0.72 4.15 9.84
CA TYR A 224 0.94 3.85 8.43
C TYR A 224 0.91 2.33 8.27
N LEU A 225 -0.15 1.82 7.65
CA LEU A 225 -0.40 0.39 7.48
C LEU A 225 -0.33 0.05 6.00
N SER A 226 0.66 -0.78 5.63
CA SER A 226 0.81 -1.28 4.27
C SER A 226 0.20 -2.67 4.14
N PHE A 227 -0.67 -2.85 3.15
CA PHE A 227 -1.27 -4.14 2.81
C PHE A 227 -0.84 -4.60 1.42
N ASN A 228 -1.00 -5.89 1.14
CA ASN A 228 -0.82 -6.42 -0.20
C ASN A 228 -2.01 -6.07 -1.12
N ASP A 229 -1.87 -6.37 -2.42
CA ASP A 229 -2.87 -6.09 -3.45
C ASP A 229 -4.27 -6.66 -3.14
N ALA A 230 -4.36 -7.80 -2.44
CA ALA A 230 -5.63 -8.43 -2.06
C ALA A 230 -6.57 -7.47 -1.31
N PHE A 231 -6.03 -6.50 -0.56
CA PHE A 231 -6.82 -5.51 0.17
C PHE A 231 -7.65 -4.60 -0.75
N GLN A 232 -7.27 -4.47 -2.03
CA GLN A 232 -7.98 -3.65 -3.02
C GLN A 232 -9.26 -4.30 -3.53
N TRP A 233 -9.49 -5.58 -3.25
CA TRP A 233 -10.55 -6.36 -3.89
C TRP A 233 -11.62 -6.79 -2.88
N ASN A 234 -12.69 -6.01 -2.75
CA ASN A 234 -13.81 -6.35 -1.89
C ASN A 234 -15.04 -6.77 -2.70
N LYS A 235 -15.51 -8.01 -2.47
CA LYS A 235 -16.66 -8.59 -3.17
C LYS A 235 -18.02 -7.95 -2.82
N TYR A 236 -18.07 -7.13 -1.78
CA TYR A 236 -19.31 -6.49 -1.30
C TYR A 236 -19.44 -5.02 -1.74
N GLY A 237 -18.64 -4.56 -2.70
CA GLY A 237 -18.72 -3.19 -3.23
C GLY A 237 -18.36 -2.14 -2.18
N VAL A 238 -18.93 -0.93 -2.33
CA VAL A 238 -18.65 0.24 -1.48
C VAL A 238 -18.85 -0.06 0.00
N GLU A 239 -19.94 -0.73 0.38
CA GLU A 239 -20.23 -1.09 1.77
C GLU A 239 -19.17 -2.04 2.34
N GLY A 240 -18.67 -2.97 1.52
CA GLY A 240 -17.53 -3.83 1.87
C GLY A 240 -16.27 -3.04 2.14
N TYR A 241 -15.91 -2.12 1.23
CA TYR A 241 -14.75 -1.24 1.37
C TYR A 241 -14.83 -0.36 2.61
N ILE A 242 -15.99 0.25 2.89
CA ILE A 242 -16.19 1.03 4.11
C ILE A 242 -16.07 0.11 5.34
N GLY A 243 -16.67 -1.08 5.29
CA GLY A 243 -16.60 -2.08 6.36
C GLY A 243 -15.18 -2.55 6.70
N GLN A 244 -14.34 -2.87 5.72
CA GLN A 244 -12.94 -3.26 5.97
C GLN A 244 -12.15 -2.11 6.61
N LEU A 245 -12.34 -0.86 6.13
CA LEU A 245 -11.66 0.30 6.66
C LEU A 245 -12.08 0.59 8.10
N ILE A 246 -13.37 0.51 8.41
CA ILE A 246 -13.91 0.68 9.77
C ILE A 246 -13.24 -0.31 10.74
N GLN A 247 -13.19 -1.59 10.38
CA GLN A 247 -12.62 -2.63 11.26
C GLN A 247 -11.15 -2.35 11.58
N ILE A 248 -10.34 -1.98 10.58
CA ILE A 248 -8.93 -1.67 10.76
C ILE A 248 -8.74 -0.38 11.55
N VAL A 249 -9.44 0.70 11.20
CA VAL A 249 -9.32 2.00 11.88
C VAL A 249 -9.69 1.88 13.35
N TYR A 250 -10.82 1.25 13.67
CA TYR A 250 -11.25 1.13 15.07
C TYR A 250 -10.32 0.24 15.90
N THR A 251 -9.81 -0.84 15.32
CA THR A 251 -8.82 -1.73 15.97
C THR A 251 -7.50 -1.01 16.20
N ALA A 252 -6.98 -0.30 15.19
CA ALA A 252 -5.72 0.44 15.33
C ALA A 252 -5.83 1.59 16.34
N THR A 253 -6.94 2.34 16.30
CA THR A 253 -7.18 3.47 17.21
C THR A 253 -7.68 3.06 18.60
N ALA A 254 -7.80 1.76 18.89
CA ALA A 254 -7.94 1.28 20.27
C ALA A 254 -6.66 1.52 21.09
N PHE A 255 -5.52 1.66 20.41
CA PHE A 255 -4.26 2.06 21.01
C PHE A 255 -4.19 3.58 21.15
N GLN A 256 -3.98 4.09 22.37
CA GLN A 256 -3.95 5.53 22.67
C GLN A 256 -2.83 6.29 21.93
N THR A 257 -1.84 5.58 21.40
CA THR A 257 -0.76 6.13 20.60
C THR A 257 -1.15 6.35 19.13
N VAL A 258 -2.36 5.95 18.72
CA VAL A 258 -2.86 6.01 17.34
C VAL A 258 -4.22 6.72 17.30
N ASP A 259 -4.24 7.90 16.67
CA ASP A 259 -5.46 8.70 16.48
C ASP A 259 -6.10 8.43 15.10
N SER A 260 -5.30 8.02 14.10
CA SER A 260 -5.75 7.76 12.73
C SER A 260 -4.84 6.77 11.99
N VAL A 261 -5.32 6.29 10.84
CA VAL A 261 -4.64 5.29 10.00
C VAL A 261 -4.45 5.83 8.60
N GLN A 262 -3.21 5.86 8.11
CA GLN A 262 -2.92 6.00 6.69
C GLN A 262 -2.79 4.61 6.07
N PHE A 263 -3.58 4.34 5.05
CA PHE A 263 -3.52 3.11 4.27
C PHE A 263 -2.49 3.25 3.14
N LEU A 264 -1.72 2.17 2.92
CA LEU A 264 -0.79 2.01 1.81
C LEU A 264 -1.03 0.64 1.17
N ILE A 265 -0.84 0.56 -0.13
CA ILE A 265 -0.92 -0.69 -0.90
C ILE A 265 0.45 -0.95 -1.50
N GLU A 266 1.01 -2.13 -1.22
CA GLU A 266 2.37 -2.50 -1.66
C GLU A 266 3.42 -1.43 -1.28
N GLY A 267 3.28 -0.84 -0.08
CA GLY A 267 4.15 0.21 0.44
C GLY A 267 3.90 1.60 -0.15
N LEU A 268 3.01 1.74 -1.13
CA LEU A 268 2.73 2.99 -1.83
C LEU A 268 1.45 3.66 -1.31
N LYS A 269 1.50 4.97 -1.16
CA LYS A 269 0.31 5.77 -0.88
C LYS A 269 -0.59 5.79 -2.11
N GLN A 270 -1.87 5.53 -1.91
CA GLN A 270 -2.90 5.67 -2.93
C GLN A 270 -4.01 6.60 -2.43
N ASP A 271 -4.69 7.27 -3.36
CA ASP A 271 -5.79 8.17 -3.01
C ASP A 271 -7.14 7.47 -2.94
N TYR A 272 -7.28 6.37 -3.69
CA TYR A 272 -8.52 5.62 -3.83
C TYR A 272 -8.27 4.13 -3.65
N LEU A 273 -9.25 3.45 -3.05
CA LEU A 273 -9.27 2.03 -2.81
C LEU A 273 -10.35 1.37 -3.67
N GLY A 274 -9.96 0.30 -4.36
CA GLY A 274 -10.87 -0.50 -5.18
C GLY A 274 -11.37 0.20 -6.44
N SER A 275 -12.13 -0.53 -7.26
CA SER A 275 -12.74 -0.01 -8.49
C SER A 275 -13.80 1.06 -8.23
N GLU A 276 -14.39 1.06 -7.04
CA GLU A 276 -15.46 1.98 -6.63
C GLU A 276 -14.93 3.36 -6.21
N GLY A 277 -13.61 3.53 -6.07
CA GLY A 277 -13.01 4.82 -5.76
C GLY A 277 -13.22 5.29 -4.32
N VAL A 278 -13.12 4.41 -3.33
CA VAL A 278 -13.26 4.80 -1.91
C VAL A 278 -12.02 5.58 -1.46
N TRP A 279 -12.20 6.81 -0.98
CA TRP A 279 -11.09 7.69 -0.61
C TRP A 279 -10.26 7.16 0.57
N ILE A 280 -8.94 7.02 0.36
CA ILE A 280 -7.92 6.68 1.36
C ILE A 280 -6.68 7.60 1.30
N GLY A 281 -6.73 8.67 0.50
CA GLY A 281 -5.62 9.60 0.27
C GLY A 281 -5.23 10.46 1.46
N SER A 282 -6.00 10.43 2.54
CA SER A 282 -5.69 11.06 3.82
C SER A 282 -5.85 10.05 4.96
N PRO A 283 -5.16 10.24 6.10
CA PRO A 283 -5.37 9.39 7.27
C PRO A 283 -6.84 9.36 7.70
N LEU A 284 -7.37 8.16 7.91
CA LEU A 284 -8.74 7.93 8.34
C LEU A 284 -8.80 7.73 9.86
N SER A 285 -9.73 8.41 10.51
CA SER A 285 -9.97 8.28 11.94
C SER A 285 -11.39 7.77 12.19
N ARG A 286 -11.76 7.56 13.46
CA ARG A 286 -13.12 7.14 13.81
C ARG A 286 -14.19 8.13 13.33
N SER A 287 -13.87 9.41 13.17
CA SER A 287 -14.81 10.43 12.67
C SER A 287 -15.03 10.36 11.15
N SER A 288 -14.19 9.65 10.41
CA SER A 288 -14.34 9.46 8.96
C SER A 288 -15.55 8.57 8.59
N PHE A 289 -16.19 7.91 9.56
CA PHE A 289 -17.27 6.93 9.34
C PHE A 289 -18.54 7.23 10.16
N LYS A 290 -18.84 8.51 10.36
CA LYS A 290 -20.03 8.96 11.11
C LYS A 290 -21.19 9.28 10.19
#